data_AF-A0AA39QS86-F1
#
_entry.id   AF-A0AA39QS86-F1
#
_cell.length_a   1.000
_cell.length_b   1.000
_cell.length_c   1.000
_cell.angle_alpha   90.00
_cell.angle_beta   90.00
_cell.angle_gamma   90.00
#
_symmetry.space_group_name_H-M   'P 1'
#
loop_
_entity.id
_entity.type
_entity.pdbx_description
1 polymer ?
#
loop_
_entity_poly.entity_id
_entity_poly.type
_entity_poly.pdbx_seq_one_letter_code
_entity_poly.pdbx_strand_id
1 'polypeptide(L)'
;MSHVSVFAWSLLLLLCVFLLSLVISAGMLVAQWILPTFGFLTLLEAQNGSMYNSSIDRLWYPPTSNPINDLNTVIDGTGVYGFIFNGSYAPVSNDYYGGYDYCNMPHVNKVQYLKPSDNYTLEYVEVIHRHHKRTPYAANTFPQESYSWDCDDEGLFYYGKPLNPTGNGSASTYWSVYTSSSNPFPPQGFNGTCQFPQITKGGLDDSWQHGKDLYEVYHDLLSFLPDEPGNQISYRVTNNVITSQVAGMVINAMYNPPTDFPLSIQPASIDSLEPAYTCPSATALYNTYAVGSTNPNWTAHLTASQPLYATLDSISGVSPTNPGFHQSWDHYFDNLSSRLCNTKPLPCNISNPTFCITPSLATSVFRLGLYEYDYIYRSSPHSLSYSTASYGVFIAELTQNIRSRLVGGPIKYTHNVAHDGSIALLLSILQIDKMVWPGLGAELMEMEKMKRRS
;
A
#
# COMPACT_ATOMS: atom_id res chain seq x y z
N MET A 1 27.65 31.60 -62.38
CA MET A 1 27.88 30.29 -61.73
C MET A 1 27.67 30.46 -60.22
N SER A 2 26.52 30.99 -59.79
CA SER A 2 25.20 30.38 -59.59
C SER A 2 25.06 29.75 -58.20
N HIS A 3 24.66 30.60 -57.24
CA HIS A 3 24.20 30.30 -55.87
C HIS A 3 23.14 29.19 -55.76
N VAL A 4 22.56 28.78 -56.89
CA VAL A 4 21.62 27.66 -57.02
C VAL A 4 22.26 26.30 -56.68
N SER A 5 23.56 26.10 -56.91
CA SER A 5 24.18 24.80 -56.62
C SER A 5 24.39 24.56 -55.12
N VAL A 6 24.82 25.57 -54.36
CA VAL A 6 25.08 25.45 -52.92
C VAL A 6 23.79 25.16 -52.13
N PHE A 7 22.68 25.77 -52.55
CA PHE A 7 21.37 25.52 -51.92
C PHE A 7 20.86 24.09 -52.20
N ALA A 8 21.05 23.59 -53.43
CA ALA A 8 20.68 22.22 -53.78
C ALA A 8 21.50 21.17 -53.01
N TRP A 9 22.81 21.38 -52.85
CA TRP A 9 23.67 20.50 -52.06
C TRP A 9 23.32 20.53 -50.56
N SER A 10 22.93 21.69 -50.02
CA SER A 10 22.50 21.82 -48.63
C SER A 10 21.18 21.09 -48.36
N LEU A 11 20.23 21.16 -49.30
CA LEU A 11 18.96 20.43 -49.21
C LEU A 11 19.17 18.91 -49.30
N LEU A 12 20.07 18.47 -50.18
CA LEU A 12 20.41 17.04 -50.32
C LEU A 12 21.04 16.49 -49.03
N LEU A 13 21.93 17.27 -48.41
CA LEU A 13 22.59 16.88 -47.16
C LEU A 13 21.57 16.77 -46.00
N LEU A 14 20.64 17.73 -45.90
CA LEU A 14 19.56 17.68 -44.90
C LEU A 14 18.63 16.49 -45.11
N LEU A 15 18.30 16.16 -46.36
CA LEU A 15 17.49 14.99 -46.68
C LEU A 15 18.20 13.68 -46.31
N CYS A 16 19.51 13.59 -46.58
CA CYS A 16 20.33 12.44 -46.20
C CYS A 16 20.43 12.26 -44.68
N VAL A 17 20.62 13.35 -43.92
CA VAL A 17 20.64 13.32 -42.45
C VAL A 17 19.28 12.91 -41.88
N PHE A 18 18.19 13.44 -42.44
CA PHE A 18 16.84 13.07 -42.03
C PHE A 18 16.54 11.59 -42.29
N LEU A 19 16.87 11.08 -43.48
CA LEU A 19 16.69 9.66 -43.81
C LEU A 19 17.56 8.75 -42.92
N LEU A 20 18.80 9.14 -42.64
CA LEU A 20 19.67 8.40 -41.73
C LEU A 20 19.09 8.35 -40.30
N SER A 21 18.53 9.47 -39.81
CA SER A 21 17.88 9.53 -38.50
C SER A 21 16.63 8.65 -38.41
N LEU A 22 15.87 8.54 -39.50
CA LEU A 22 14.71 7.65 -39.61
C LEU A 22 15.12 6.17 -39.59
N VAL A 23 16.21 5.81 -40.28
CA VAL A 23 16.75 4.44 -40.28
C VAL A 23 17.29 4.06 -38.90
N ILE A 24 17.99 4.96 -38.21
CA ILE A 24 18.49 4.73 -36.84
C ILE A 24 17.32 4.59 -35.85
N SER A 25 16.31 5.46 -35.97
CA SER A 25 15.13 5.42 -35.09
C SER A 25 14.31 4.14 -35.32
N ALA A 26 14.14 3.71 -36.57
CA ALA A 26 13.49 2.45 -36.91
C ALA A 26 14.31 1.24 -36.40
N GLY A 27 15.64 1.29 -36.50
CA GLY A 27 16.54 0.27 -35.96
C GLY A 27 16.48 0.16 -34.42
N MET A 28 16.38 1.29 -33.72
CA MET A 28 16.21 1.32 -32.26
C MET A 28 14.84 0.80 -31.81
N LEU A 29 13.77 1.13 -32.55
CA LEU A 29 12.45 0.55 -32.33
C LEU A 29 12.49 -0.97 -32.54
N VAL A 30 13.02 -1.46 -33.66
CA VAL A 30 13.14 -2.90 -33.92
C VAL A 30 13.99 -3.61 -32.86
N ALA A 31 15.07 -2.99 -32.38
CA ALA A 31 15.88 -3.54 -31.29
C ALA A 31 15.12 -3.62 -29.94
N GLN A 32 14.26 -2.65 -29.63
CA GLN A 32 13.40 -2.67 -28.44
C GLN A 32 12.33 -3.77 -28.49
N TRP A 33 11.89 -4.19 -29.68
CA TRP A 33 10.90 -5.27 -29.84
C TRP A 33 11.52 -6.67 -30.01
N ILE A 34 12.76 -6.78 -30.51
CA ILE A 34 13.40 -8.08 -30.80
C ILE A 34 14.34 -8.55 -29.67
N LEU A 35 14.94 -7.64 -28.90
CA LEU A 35 15.85 -8.04 -27.80
C LEU A 35 15.18 -8.60 -26.53
N PRO A 36 13.90 -8.32 -26.19
CA PRO A 36 13.26 -8.96 -25.04
C PRO A 36 12.86 -10.42 -25.31
N THR A 37 12.72 -10.84 -26.58
CA THR A 37 12.24 -12.18 -26.92
C THR A 37 13.33 -13.25 -26.84
N PHE A 38 14.61 -12.88 -26.91
CA PHE A 38 15.74 -13.82 -26.77
C PHE A 38 16.37 -13.86 -25.38
N GLY A 39 16.08 -12.89 -24.50
CA GLY A 39 16.57 -12.87 -23.11
C GLY A 39 15.71 -13.66 -22.10
N PHE A 40 14.51 -14.09 -22.49
CA PHE A 40 13.59 -14.85 -21.62
C PHE A 40 13.64 -16.37 -21.81
N LEU A 41 14.48 -16.88 -22.72
CA LEU A 41 14.53 -18.31 -23.08
C LEU A 41 15.67 -19.11 -22.43
N THR A 42 16.46 -18.53 -21.51
CA THR A 42 17.62 -19.23 -20.90
C THR A 42 17.64 -19.27 -19.36
N LEU A 43 16.52 -19.02 -18.67
CA LEU A 43 16.41 -19.19 -17.21
C LEU A 43 15.43 -20.30 -16.76
N LEU A 44 15.04 -21.20 -17.68
CA LEU A 44 14.18 -22.35 -17.39
C LEU A 44 14.94 -23.68 -17.52
N GLU A 45 16.15 -23.76 -16.97
CA GLU A 45 16.88 -25.02 -16.85
C GLU A 45 17.61 -25.07 -15.51
N ALA A 46 16.87 -25.44 -14.45
CA ALA A 46 17.28 -26.39 -13.42
C ALA A 46 16.36 -26.29 -12.20
N GLN A 47 15.28 -27.07 -12.20
CA GLN A 47 14.81 -27.78 -11.00
C GLN A 47 13.81 -28.86 -11.42
N ASN A 48 14.34 -30.04 -11.75
CA ASN A 48 13.59 -31.29 -11.76
C ASN A 48 13.23 -31.64 -10.31
N GLY A 49 12.23 -30.97 -9.77
CA GLY A 49 11.44 -31.46 -8.64
C GLY A 49 10.20 -32.11 -9.21
N SER A 50 9.98 -33.38 -8.88
CA SER A 50 8.74 -34.13 -9.16
C SER A 50 7.52 -33.33 -8.67
N MET A 51 6.93 -32.50 -9.52
CA MET A 51 5.70 -31.79 -9.20
C MET A 51 4.53 -32.75 -9.38
N TYR A 52 3.76 -32.90 -8.29
CA TYR A 52 2.44 -33.51 -8.30
C TYR A 52 1.63 -32.96 -9.48
N ASN A 53 1.19 -33.85 -10.36
CA ASN A 53 0.30 -33.55 -11.48
C ASN A 53 -1.15 -33.36 -10.97
N SER A 54 -1.34 -32.49 -9.99
CA SER A 54 -2.65 -31.99 -9.61
C SER A 54 -2.96 -30.79 -10.51
N SER A 55 -4.09 -30.80 -11.20
CA SER A 55 -4.59 -29.60 -11.88
C SER A 55 -4.70 -28.48 -10.84
N ILE A 56 -3.85 -27.46 -10.94
CA ILE A 56 -3.93 -26.29 -10.07
C ILE A 56 -5.24 -25.59 -10.39
N ASP A 57 -6.11 -25.51 -9.39
CA ASP A 57 -7.36 -24.77 -9.48
C ASP A 57 -7.06 -23.27 -9.58
N ARG A 58 -7.64 -22.64 -10.60
CA ARG A 58 -7.50 -21.21 -10.91
C ARG A 58 -8.85 -20.53 -10.99
N LEU A 59 -9.90 -21.20 -10.51
CA LEU A 59 -11.25 -20.68 -10.54
C LEU A 59 -11.42 -19.64 -9.43
N TRP A 60 -12.20 -18.61 -9.77
CA TRP A 60 -12.70 -17.67 -8.78
C TRP A 60 -13.93 -18.26 -8.11
N TYR A 61 -13.98 -18.17 -6.79
CA TYR A 61 -15.13 -18.56 -5.98
C TYR A 61 -15.79 -17.32 -5.38
N PRO A 62 -17.12 -17.17 -5.43
CA PRO A 62 -17.79 -16.03 -4.81
C PRO A 62 -17.58 -16.03 -3.28
N PRO A 63 -17.42 -14.84 -2.65
CA PRO A 63 -17.37 -14.74 -1.19
C PRO A 63 -18.76 -15.04 -0.59
N THR A 64 -18.82 -15.33 0.71
CA THR A 64 -20.12 -15.40 1.38
C THR A 64 -20.83 -14.04 1.35
N SER A 65 -22.15 -14.09 1.15
CA SER A 65 -22.98 -12.89 1.29
C SER A 65 -22.94 -12.40 2.73
N ASN A 66 -22.67 -11.11 2.90
CA ASN A 66 -22.54 -10.46 4.18
C ASN A 66 -22.92 -8.97 4.08
N PRO A 67 -23.13 -8.26 5.20
CA PRO A 67 -23.52 -6.85 5.19
C PRO A 67 -22.63 -5.90 4.39
N ILE A 68 -21.32 -6.20 4.24
CA ILE A 68 -20.36 -5.35 3.52
C ILE A 68 -20.59 -5.42 2.01
N ASN A 69 -21.03 -6.57 1.48
CA ASN A 69 -21.24 -6.79 0.04
C ASN A 69 -22.71 -6.74 -0.40
N ASP A 70 -23.61 -6.34 0.50
CA ASP A 70 -25.01 -6.07 0.21
C ASP A 70 -25.28 -4.56 0.09
N LEU A 71 -25.55 -4.11 -1.13
CA LEU A 71 -25.76 -2.69 -1.42
C LEU A 71 -26.92 -2.08 -0.61
N ASN A 72 -27.99 -2.83 -0.33
CA ASN A 72 -29.10 -2.30 0.47
C ASN A 72 -28.63 -1.99 1.89
N THR A 73 -27.88 -2.91 2.49
CA THR A 73 -27.31 -2.73 3.82
C THR A 73 -26.27 -1.61 3.85
N VAL A 74 -25.48 -1.44 2.79
CA VAL A 74 -24.50 -0.35 2.67
C VAL A 74 -25.18 1.02 2.64
N ILE A 75 -26.24 1.18 1.84
CA ILE A 75 -26.94 2.45 1.64
C ILE A 75 -27.84 2.79 2.83
N ASP A 76 -28.70 1.85 3.25
CA ASP A 76 -29.75 2.11 4.25
C ASP A 76 -29.33 1.75 5.69
N GLY A 77 -28.17 1.11 5.85
CA GLY A 77 -27.67 0.67 7.15
C GLY A 77 -27.23 1.82 8.07
N THR A 78 -27.13 1.52 9.36
CA THR A 78 -26.60 2.44 10.38
C THR A 78 -25.29 1.93 10.97
N GLY A 79 -24.37 2.84 11.31
CA GLY A 79 -23.06 2.47 11.86
C GLY A 79 -22.13 1.82 10.82
N VAL A 80 -21.12 1.08 11.27
CA VAL A 80 -20.11 0.46 10.40
C VAL A 80 -19.80 -0.95 10.88
N TYR A 81 -20.81 -1.83 10.95
CA TYR A 81 -20.61 -3.26 11.28
C TYR A 81 -19.91 -3.54 12.62
N GLY A 82 -19.92 -2.57 13.56
CA GLY A 82 -19.19 -2.66 14.84
C GLY A 82 -17.69 -2.35 14.74
N PHE A 83 -17.23 -1.85 13.59
CA PHE A 83 -15.86 -1.45 13.32
C PHE A 83 -15.51 -0.10 13.96
N ILE A 84 -14.25 0.04 14.35
CA ILE A 84 -13.71 1.26 14.95
C ILE A 84 -12.99 2.07 13.87
N PHE A 85 -13.21 3.38 13.88
CA PHE A 85 -12.62 4.35 12.95
C PHE A 85 -12.05 5.56 13.70
N ASN A 86 -11.78 5.46 15.00
CA ASN A 86 -11.22 6.54 15.80
C ASN A 86 -10.20 6.05 16.84
N GLY A 87 -9.24 6.90 17.18
CA GLY A 87 -8.24 6.62 18.22
C GLY A 87 -7.16 5.59 17.84
N SER A 88 -6.22 5.33 18.75
CA SER A 88 -5.28 4.19 18.74
C SER A 88 -5.62 3.33 19.95
N TYR A 89 -6.61 2.45 19.84
CA TYR A 89 -6.80 1.46 20.90
C TYR A 89 -6.13 0.19 20.42
N ALA A 90 -4.90 -0.08 20.88
CA ALA A 90 -4.45 -1.47 20.91
C ALA A 90 -5.55 -2.26 21.64
N PRO A 91 -5.99 -3.44 21.18
CA PRO A 91 -7.06 -4.16 21.88
C PRO A 91 -6.57 -4.60 23.28
N VAL A 92 -6.75 -3.73 24.29
CA VAL A 92 -6.27 -3.96 25.67
C VAL A 92 -7.20 -4.91 26.43
N SER A 93 -8.31 -5.35 25.82
CA SER A 93 -9.29 -6.23 26.46
C SER A 93 -9.66 -7.40 25.56
N ASN A 94 -9.82 -8.57 26.19
CA ASN A 94 -10.19 -9.82 25.55
C ASN A 94 -11.55 -9.76 24.82
N ASP A 95 -12.38 -8.76 25.11
CA ASP A 95 -13.76 -8.66 24.60
C ASP A 95 -13.86 -8.07 23.17
N TYR A 96 -12.80 -7.42 22.65
CA TYR A 96 -12.74 -6.88 21.28
C TYR A 96 -11.50 -7.33 20.49
N TYR A 97 -10.75 -8.30 20.99
CA TYR A 97 -9.60 -8.80 20.25
C TYR A 97 -10.01 -9.50 18.95
N GLY A 98 -9.33 -9.15 17.86
CA GLY A 98 -9.69 -9.56 16.50
C GLY A 98 -10.83 -8.74 15.87
N GLY A 99 -11.38 -7.75 16.58
CA GLY A 99 -12.29 -6.76 15.99
C GLY A 99 -11.56 -5.85 15.02
N TYR A 100 -12.26 -5.38 13.98
CA TYR A 100 -11.65 -4.49 13.00
C TYR A 100 -11.60 -3.04 13.55
N ASP A 101 -10.38 -2.58 13.80
CA ASP A 101 -10.06 -1.18 14.07
C ASP A 101 -9.26 -0.63 12.90
N TYR A 102 -9.89 0.23 12.08
CA TYR A 102 -9.25 0.82 10.92
C TYR A 102 -8.00 1.63 11.30
N CYS A 103 -7.99 2.22 12.49
CA CYS A 103 -6.95 3.15 12.92
C CYS A 103 -5.72 2.44 13.48
N ASN A 104 -5.89 1.25 14.06
CA ASN A 104 -4.82 0.40 14.52
C ASN A 104 -5.28 -1.07 14.51
N MET A 105 -5.07 -1.75 13.38
CA MET A 105 -5.53 -3.12 13.21
C MET A 105 -4.92 -4.06 14.25
N PRO A 106 -5.69 -5.02 14.78
CA PRO A 106 -5.10 -6.09 15.57
C PRO A 106 -4.02 -6.80 14.77
N HIS A 107 -2.85 -6.91 15.38
CA HIS A 107 -1.71 -7.67 14.87
C HIS A 107 -1.28 -8.69 15.92
N VAL A 108 -0.31 -9.52 15.55
CA VAL A 108 0.30 -10.48 16.47
C VAL A 108 0.64 -9.85 17.81
N ASN A 109 0.41 -10.60 18.89
CA ASN A 109 0.91 -10.28 20.21
C ASN A 109 1.04 -11.54 21.07
N LYS A 110 1.84 -11.45 22.12
CA LYS A 110 2.19 -12.58 23.00
C LYS A 110 1.02 -13.17 23.77
N VAL A 111 -0.02 -12.40 24.04
CA VAL A 111 -1.17 -12.85 24.85
C VAL A 111 -2.07 -13.79 24.06
N GLN A 112 -2.30 -13.51 22.77
CA GLN A 112 -3.21 -14.30 21.93
C GLN A 112 -2.53 -15.22 20.94
N TYR A 113 -1.21 -15.14 20.78
CA TYR A 113 -0.50 -16.04 19.88
C TYR A 113 -0.70 -17.51 20.28
N LEU A 114 -1.31 -18.28 19.38
CA LEU A 114 -1.57 -19.70 19.58
C LEU A 114 -0.30 -20.49 19.26
N LYS A 115 0.50 -20.76 20.30
CA LYS A 115 1.73 -21.54 20.14
C LYS A 115 1.41 -22.94 19.58
N PRO A 116 2.01 -23.34 18.44
CA PRO A 116 1.86 -24.70 17.94
C PRO A 116 2.44 -25.73 18.93
N SER A 117 1.94 -26.97 18.89
CA SER A 117 2.44 -28.03 19.78
C SER A 117 3.96 -28.24 19.63
N ASP A 118 4.63 -28.69 20.69
CA ASP A 118 6.08 -28.92 20.72
C ASP A 118 6.57 -30.00 19.72
N ASN A 119 5.63 -30.70 19.06
CA ASN A 119 5.91 -31.58 17.93
C ASN A 119 6.35 -30.84 16.67
N TYR A 120 6.34 -29.50 16.67
CA TYR A 120 6.71 -28.69 15.52
C TYR A 120 7.81 -27.69 15.86
N THR A 121 8.63 -27.36 14.88
CA THR A 121 9.65 -26.30 14.97
C THR A 121 9.41 -25.28 13.87
N LEU A 122 9.39 -23.99 14.23
CA LEU A 122 9.29 -22.87 13.29
C LEU A 122 10.59 -22.70 12.50
N GLU A 123 10.49 -22.68 11.18
CA GLU A 123 11.62 -22.67 10.24
C GLU A 123 11.72 -21.37 9.45
N TYR A 124 10.60 -20.69 9.21
CA TYR A 124 10.51 -19.50 8.38
C TYR A 124 9.33 -18.65 8.82
N VAL A 125 9.49 -17.33 8.74
CA VAL A 125 8.42 -16.35 8.91
C VAL A 125 8.60 -15.28 7.83
N GLU A 126 7.52 -14.93 7.14
CA GLU A 126 7.50 -13.76 6.28
C GLU A 126 6.25 -12.94 6.57
N VAL A 127 6.48 -11.73 7.07
CA VAL A 127 5.44 -10.77 7.43
C VAL A 127 5.28 -9.78 6.29
N ILE A 128 4.04 -9.45 5.97
CA ILE A 128 3.70 -8.23 5.23
C ILE A 128 2.67 -7.45 6.02
N HIS A 129 2.90 -6.15 6.23
CA HIS A 129 1.91 -5.27 6.83
C HIS A 129 1.71 -3.96 6.07
N ARG A 130 0.56 -3.32 6.27
CA ARG A 130 0.31 -1.93 5.83
C ARG A 130 1.07 -0.97 6.76
N HIS A 131 1.51 0.16 6.23
CA HIS A 131 1.94 1.30 7.05
C HIS A 131 0.88 1.73 8.10
N HIS A 132 1.31 2.52 9.09
CA HIS A 132 0.46 3.03 10.17
C HIS A 132 -0.11 4.43 9.86
N LYS A 133 -0.70 5.07 10.88
CA LYS A 133 -1.38 6.37 10.77
C LYS A 133 -0.55 7.44 10.11
N ARG A 134 -1.16 8.04 9.10
CA ARG A 134 -0.62 9.15 8.32
C ARG A 134 -1.67 10.25 8.21
N THR A 135 -1.23 11.41 7.74
CA THR A 135 -2.11 12.40 7.14
C THR A 135 -2.81 11.79 5.90
N PRO A 136 -3.94 12.36 5.44
CA PRO A 136 -4.51 11.97 4.14
C PRO A 136 -3.54 12.26 2.99
N TYR A 137 -3.84 11.76 1.80
CA TYR A 137 -3.18 12.24 0.58
C TYR A 137 -3.61 13.68 0.28
N ALA A 138 -2.70 14.49 -0.28
CA ALA A 138 -3.01 15.87 -0.68
C ALA A 138 -4.16 15.94 -1.70
N ALA A 139 -4.27 14.96 -2.59
CA ALA A 139 -5.37 14.86 -3.57
C ALA A 139 -6.74 14.58 -2.93
N ASN A 140 -6.74 14.06 -1.71
CA ASN A 140 -7.93 13.64 -0.97
C ASN A 140 -8.40 14.73 0.01
N THR A 141 -7.72 15.88 0.08
CA THR A 141 -8.15 17.01 0.89
C THR A 141 -9.24 17.81 0.21
N PHE A 142 -10.03 18.53 1.00
CA PHE A 142 -11.02 19.45 0.44
C PHE A 142 -10.32 20.62 -0.26
N PRO A 143 -11.00 21.32 -1.19
CA PRO A 143 -10.42 22.48 -1.87
C PRO A 143 -9.96 23.57 -0.90
N GLN A 144 -10.63 23.67 0.24
CA GLN A 144 -10.21 24.49 1.36
C GLN A 144 -10.50 23.76 2.67
N GLU A 145 -9.46 23.63 3.50
CA GLU A 145 -9.58 23.03 4.83
C GLU A 145 -9.85 24.11 5.89
N SER A 146 -10.71 23.78 6.86
CA SER A 146 -11.19 24.72 7.89
C SER A 146 -10.18 24.96 9.03
N TYR A 147 -9.16 24.13 9.14
CA TYR A 147 -8.17 24.15 10.21
C TYR A 147 -6.81 23.63 9.71
N SER A 148 -5.74 23.84 10.48
CA SER A 148 -4.40 23.36 10.14
C SER A 148 -4.15 21.90 10.57
N TRP A 149 -3.27 21.23 9.84
CA TRP A 149 -2.63 20.01 10.31
C TRP A 149 -1.14 20.31 10.50
N ASP A 150 -0.74 20.27 11.77
CA ASP A 150 0.63 20.53 12.18
C ASP A 150 1.28 19.21 12.58
N CYS A 151 2.55 19.05 12.18
CA CYS A 151 3.36 17.83 12.30
C CYS A 151 4.73 18.15 12.93
N ASP A 152 4.74 19.07 13.90
CA ASP A 152 5.96 19.57 14.55
C ASP A 152 6.52 18.60 15.61
N ASP A 153 5.80 17.52 15.90
CA ASP A 153 6.11 16.51 16.91
C ASP A 153 6.72 15.22 16.34
N GLU A 154 7.06 15.22 15.05
CA GLU A 154 7.87 14.19 14.38
C GLU A 154 8.97 14.80 13.50
N GLY A 155 10.06 14.04 13.31
CA GLY A 155 11.12 14.37 12.38
C GLY A 155 11.16 13.38 11.22
N LEU A 156 11.06 13.88 9.98
CA LEU A 156 11.21 13.03 8.80
C LEU A 156 12.66 13.00 8.32
N PHE A 157 13.35 11.88 8.54
CA PHE A 157 14.77 11.76 8.22
C PHE A 157 14.99 11.39 6.74
N TYR A 158 15.66 12.28 6.02
CA TYR A 158 15.95 12.16 4.58
C TYR A 158 17.37 12.63 4.28
N TYR A 159 18.35 11.74 4.44
CA TYR A 159 19.75 12.07 4.15
C TYR A 159 20.56 10.81 3.79
N GLY A 160 21.72 11.02 3.16
CA GLY A 160 22.66 9.96 2.82
C GLY A 160 23.89 9.96 3.73
N LYS A 161 24.49 8.79 3.92
CA LYS A 161 25.76 8.59 4.61
C LYS A 161 26.64 7.61 3.82
N PRO A 162 27.94 7.87 3.64
CA PRO A 162 28.85 6.89 3.03
C PRO A 162 28.97 5.64 3.91
N LEU A 163 28.61 4.46 3.37
CA LEU A 163 28.62 3.19 4.12
C LEU A 163 29.85 2.30 3.81
N ASN A 164 30.26 2.19 2.55
CA ASN A 164 31.40 1.35 2.17
C ASN A 164 32.09 1.80 0.85
N PRO A 165 33.37 2.19 0.88
CA PRO A 165 34.18 2.42 2.08
C PRO A 165 33.58 3.53 2.95
N THR A 166 33.79 3.46 4.26
CA THR A 166 33.39 4.54 5.18
C THR A 166 34.10 5.84 4.77
N GLY A 167 33.34 6.92 4.63
CA GLY A 167 33.84 8.26 4.31
C GLY A 167 33.68 9.22 5.48
N ASN A 168 33.54 10.52 5.16
CA ASN A 168 33.12 11.51 6.15
C ASN A 168 31.72 11.16 6.68
N GLY A 169 31.50 11.37 7.98
CA GLY A 169 30.19 11.16 8.61
C GLY A 169 29.14 12.16 8.12
N SER A 170 27.88 11.81 8.33
CA SER A 170 26.71 12.68 8.09
C SER A 170 26.09 13.10 9.41
N ALA A 171 25.62 14.35 9.49
CA ALA A 171 24.76 14.78 10.59
C ALA A 171 23.40 14.07 10.50
N SER A 172 22.77 13.80 11.64
CA SER A 172 21.39 13.32 11.66
C SER A 172 20.45 14.50 11.44
N THR A 173 19.91 14.61 10.23
CA THR A 173 19.06 15.72 9.80
C THR A 173 17.67 15.23 9.44
N TYR A 174 16.65 16.01 9.75
CA TYR A 174 15.27 15.75 9.36
C TYR A 174 14.68 16.97 8.64
N TRP A 175 13.63 16.76 7.86
CA TRP A 175 12.88 17.84 7.23
C TRP A 175 11.94 18.49 8.24
N SER A 176 12.03 19.81 8.34
CA SER A 176 11.05 20.66 9.03
C SER A 176 10.32 21.46 7.95
N VAL A 177 9.04 21.14 7.75
CA VAL A 177 8.23 21.73 6.69
C VAL A 177 7.77 23.12 7.13
N TYR A 178 7.90 24.10 6.24
CA TYR A 178 7.44 25.45 6.49
C TYR A 178 6.80 26.05 5.23
N THR A 179 5.91 27.01 5.45
CA THR A 179 5.40 27.90 4.40
C THR A 179 5.79 29.34 4.73
N SER A 180 5.73 30.24 3.76
CA SER A 180 6.02 31.67 3.95
C SER A 180 4.83 32.50 3.49
N SER A 181 4.49 33.54 4.25
CA SER A 181 3.46 34.52 3.85
C SER A 181 3.83 35.29 2.57
N SER A 182 5.10 35.27 2.16
CA SER A 182 5.56 35.86 0.90
C SER A 182 5.36 34.95 -0.32
N ASN A 183 5.10 33.66 -0.10
CA ASN A 183 4.80 32.71 -1.18
C ASN A 183 3.29 32.73 -1.45
N PRO A 184 2.82 33.25 -2.60
CA PRO A 184 1.40 33.38 -2.88
C PRO A 184 0.75 32.04 -3.31
N PHE A 185 1.53 30.98 -3.50
CA PHE A 185 1.01 29.67 -3.90
C PHE A 185 0.60 28.87 -2.65
N PRO A 186 -0.71 28.60 -2.46
CA PRO A 186 -1.16 27.76 -1.35
C PRO A 186 -0.72 26.31 -1.60
N PRO A 187 -0.26 25.59 -0.56
CA PRO A 187 -0.06 24.15 -0.67
C PRO A 187 -1.42 23.46 -0.92
N GLN A 188 -1.40 22.40 -1.71
CA GLN A 188 -2.54 21.49 -1.77
C GLN A 188 -2.58 20.68 -0.47
N GLY A 189 -3.73 20.64 0.20
CA GLY A 189 -3.85 19.94 1.47
C GLY A 189 -4.49 20.80 2.55
N PHE A 190 -4.08 20.51 3.78
CA PHE A 190 -4.32 21.40 4.91
C PHE A 190 -3.24 22.47 4.97
N ASN A 191 -3.59 23.62 5.53
CA ASN A 191 -2.55 24.53 6.05
C ASN A 191 -1.81 23.85 7.21
N GLY A 192 -0.57 24.24 7.46
CA GLY A 192 0.20 23.76 8.62
C GLY A 192 1.63 23.35 8.25
N THR A 193 2.18 22.40 9.01
CA THR A 193 3.59 21.98 8.94
C THR A 193 3.78 20.52 8.52
N CYS A 194 2.77 19.91 7.91
CA CYS A 194 2.89 18.55 7.35
C CYS A 194 3.20 18.56 5.85
N GLN A 195 3.89 17.51 5.38
CA GLN A 195 4.01 17.17 3.97
C GLN A 195 3.02 16.05 3.61
N PHE A 196 2.02 16.30 2.77
CA PHE A 196 0.97 15.30 2.53
C PHE A 196 1.30 14.32 1.39
N PRO A 197 1.19 13.00 1.59
CA PRO A 197 0.97 12.30 2.86
C PRO A 197 2.26 12.21 3.71
N GLN A 198 2.11 12.18 5.03
CA GLN A 198 3.21 12.01 6.00
C GLN A 198 2.77 11.11 7.15
N ILE A 199 3.67 10.23 7.63
CA ILE A 199 3.44 9.47 8.87
C ILE A 199 3.29 10.45 10.03
N THR A 200 2.33 10.20 10.91
CA THR A 200 2.11 11.02 12.10
C THR A 200 2.89 10.47 13.29
N LYS A 201 3.14 11.27 14.33
CA LYS A 201 3.63 10.77 15.63
C LYS A 201 2.87 9.53 16.11
N GLY A 202 1.53 9.55 16.08
CA GLY A 202 0.72 8.41 16.47
C GLY A 202 0.98 7.17 15.62
N GLY A 203 1.23 7.33 14.32
CA GLY A 203 1.62 6.24 13.44
C GLY A 203 3.01 5.69 13.74
N LEU A 204 3.96 6.53 14.17
CA LEU A 204 5.28 6.08 14.65
C LEU A 204 5.17 5.30 15.95
N ASP A 205 4.34 5.77 16.90
CA ASP A 205 4.08 5.09 18.17
C ASP A 205 3.42 3.71 17.94
N ASP A 206 2.40 3.65 17.08
CA ASP A 206 1.75 2.38 16.69
C ASP A 206 2.76 1.43 16.02
N SER A 207 3.63 1.95 15.14
CA SER A 207 4.68 1.15 14.46
C SER A 207 5.70 0.55 15.44
N TRP A 208 6.08 1.32 16.47
CA TRP A 208 6.98 0.83 17.51
C TRP A 208 6.31 -0.30 18.32
N GLN A 209 5.05 -0.09 18.71
CA GLN A 209 4.28 -1.09 19.43
C GLN A 209 4.12 -2.38 18.62
N HIS A 210 3.87 -2.27 17.31
CA HIS A 210 3.82 -3.42 16.40
C HIS A 210 5.14 -4.20 16.40
N GLY A 211 6.28 -3.52 16.29
CA GLY A 211 7.59 -4.16 16.37
C GLY A 211 7.84 -4.85 17.71
N LYS A 212 7.44 -4.23 18.82
CA LYS A 212 7.53 -4.84 20.16
C LYS A 212 6.72 -6.13 20.24
N ASP A 213 5.49 -6.13 19.75
CA ASP A 213 4.61 -7.30 19.83
C ASP A 213 5.08 -8.47 18.95
N LEU A 214 5.64 -8.16 17.77
CA LEU A 214 6.34 -9.12 16.91
C LEU A 214 7.54 -9.75 17.64
N TYR A 215 8.36 -8.93 18.28
CA TYR A 215 9.53 -9.41 19.01
C TYR A 215 9.14 -10.28 20.20
N GLU A 216 8.16 -9.85 21.01
CA GLU A 216 7.68 -10.64 22.15
C GLU A 216 7.16 -12.03 21.76
N VAL A 217 6.59 -12.18 20.56
CA VAL A 217 6.19 -13.50 20.03
C VAL A 217 7.38 -14.26 19.48
N TYR A 218 8.08 -13.70 18.50
CA TYR A 218 9.07 -14.46 17.75
C TYR A 218 10.42 -14.58 18.43
N HIS A 219 10.78 -13.64 19.29
CA HIS A 219 11.96 -13.72 20.13
C HIS A 219 11.63 -14.37 21.48
N ASP A 220 10.77 -13.77 22.30
CA ASP A 220 10.64 -14.22 23.69
C ASP A 220 9.82 -15.51 23.83
N LEU A 221 8.68 -15.61 23.15
CA LEU A 221 7.76 -16.76 23.31
C LEU A 221 8.25 -17.99 22.52
N LEU A 222 8.75 -17.77 21.30
CA LEU A 222 9.14 -18.85 20.39
C LEU A 222 10.64 -19.11 20.32
N SER A 223 11.47 -18.19 20.82
CA SER A 223 12.94 -18.27 20.70
C SER A 223 13.40 -18.48 19.25
N PHE A 224 12.66 -17.91 18.30
CA PHE A 224 12.90 -18.05 16.86
C PHE A 224 13.85 -16.97 16.35
N LEU A 225 13.61 -15.71 16.72
CA LEU A 225 14.50 -14.59 16.42
C LEU A 225 15.71 -14.59 17.36
N PRO A 226 16.89 -14.15 16.88
CA PRO A 226 18.08 -13.96 17.70
C PRO A 226 18.03 -12.65 18.52
N ASP A 227 18.94 -12.48 19.46
CA ASP A 227 19.11 -11.21 20.20
C ASP A 227 19.55 -10.06 19.25
N GLU A 228 20.39 -10.37 18.26
CA GLU A 228 20.97 -9.39 17.32
C GLU A 228 20.53 -9.67 15.89
N PRO A 229 20.16 -8.65 15.09
CA PRO A 229 19.67 -8.84 13.75
C PRO A 229 20.84 -9.12 12.79
N GLY A 230 21.26 -10.39 12.74
CA GLY A 230 22.31 -10.88 11.85
C GLY A 230 21.83 -11.09 10.41
N ASN A 231 22.59 -11.87 9.64
CA ASN A 231 22.29 -12.18 8.23
C ASN A 231 21.10 -13.13 7.99
N GLN A 232 20.31 -13.42 9.01
CA GLN A 232 19.14 -14.30 8.96
C GLN A 232 17.81 -13.53 8.84
N ILE A 233 17.88 -12.20 8.87
CA ILE A 233 16.74 -11.30 8.92
C ILE A 233 16.86 -10.30 7.78
N SER A 234 15.74 -10.02 7.10
CA SER A 234 15.67 -8.99 6.07
C SER A 234 14.41 -8.15 6.21
N TYR A 235 14.56 -6.85 6.00
CA TYR A 235 13.44 -5.91 5.93
C TYR A 235 13.37 -5.31 4.53
N ARG A 236 12.15 -5.25 4.00
CA ARG A 236 11.83 -4.65 2.71
C ARG A 236 10.75 -3.61 2.90
N VAL A 237 10.90 -2.49 2.21
CA VAL A 237 9.94 -1.39 2.19
C VAL A 237 9.64 -1.02 0.73
N THR A 238 8.63 -0.19 0.51
CA THR A 238 8.30 0.30 -0.83
C THR A 238 9.11 1.56 -1.15
N ASN A 239 8.95 2.09 -2.36
CA ASN A 239 9.54 3.39 -2.72
C ASN A 239 8.83 4.57 -2.02
N ASN A 240 7.68 4.33 -1.37
CA ASN A 240 7.04 5.33 -0.53
C ASN A 240 7.74 5.41 0.84
N VAL A 241 8.33 6.57 1.09
CA VAL A 241 9.11 6.92 2.27
C VAL A 241 8.43 6.68 3.62
N ILE A 242 7.10 6.69 3.67
CA ILE A 242 6.33 6.36 4.88
C ILE A 242 6.64 4.92 5.34
N THR A 243 6.80 3.98 4.41
CA THR A 243 7.09 2.58 4.75
C THR A 243 8.47 2.41 5.39
N SER A 244 9.45 3.22 4.98
CA SER A 244 10.77 3.27 5.63
C SER A 244 10.70 3.82 7.06
N GLN A 245 9.87 4.84 7.29
CA GLN A 245 9.68 5.44 8.62
C GLN A 245 9.03 4.43 9.59
N VAL A 246 8.01 3.72 9.11
CA VAL A 246 7.37 2.61 9.85
C VAL A 246 8.38 1.51 10.16
N ALA A 247 9.14 1.04 9.16
CA ALA A 247 10.15 0.00 9.35
C ALA A 247 11.22 0.39 10.37
N GLY A 248 11.64 1.66 10.38
CA GLY A 248 12.58 2.18 11.37
C GLY A 248 12.09 2.03 12.80
N MET A 249 10.82 2.35 13.07
CA MET A 249 10.22 2.19 14.40
C MET A 249 10.06 0.71 14.79
N VAL A 250 9.62 -0.13 13.85
CA VAL A 250 9.50 -1.59 14.05
C VAL A 250 10.86 -2.20 14.42
N ILE A 251 11.90 -1.91 13.64
CA ILE A 251 13.26 -2.44 13.88
C ILE A 251 13.81 -1.92 15.21
N ASN A 252 13.55 -0.65 15.55
CA ASN A 252 13.99 -0.10 16.83
C ASN A 252 13.35 -0.84 18.01
N ALA A 253 12.05 -1.14 17.94
CA ALA A 253 11.36 -1.90 18.99
C ALA A 253 11.82 -3.36 19.08
N MET A 254 12.15 -3.98 17.94
CA MET A 254 12.61 -5.37 17.90
C MET A 254 14.07 -5.51 18.38
N TYR A 255 14.98 -4.66 17.93
CA TYR A 255 16.42 -4.88 18.12
C TYR A 255 17.19 -3.70 18.71
N ASN A 256 16.63 -2.48 18.63
CA ASN A 256 17.33 -1.24 19.00
C ASN A 256 18.80 -1.20 18.49
N PRO A 257 19.03 -1.38 17.18
CA PRO A 257 20.38 -1.63 16.66
C PRO A 257 21.31 -0.42 16.91
N PRO A 258 22.58 -0.66 17.30
CA PRO A 258 23.53 0.41 17.59
C PRO A 258 24.11 1.09 16.34
N THR A 259 23.84 0.55 15.15
CA THR A 259 24.37 1.01 13.86
C THR A 259 23.28 1.08 12.79
N ASP A 260 23.61 1.68 11.65
CA ASP A 260 22.71 1.78 10.50
C ASP A 260 22.18 0.39 10.08
N PHE A 261 20.88 0.30 9.86
CA PHE A 261 20.20 -0.94 9.47
C PHE A 261 19.73 -0.87 8.01
N PRO A 262 20.10 -1.82 7.13
CA PRO A 262 19.70 -1.76 5.73
C PRO A 262 18.23 -2.13 5.54
N LEU A 263 17.50 -1.28 4.82
CA LEU A 263 16.17 -1.58 4.27
C LEU A 263 16.30 -1.85 2.78
N SER A 264 15.67 -2.92 2.31
CA SER A 264 15.66 -3.27 0.88
C SER A 264 14.50 -2.57 0.17
N ILE A 265 14.76 -2.02 -1.01
CA ILE A 265 13.76 -1.56 -1.97
C ILE A 265 14.08 -2.14 -3.34
N GLN A 266 13.07 -2.28 -4.19
CA GLN A 266 13.29 -2.43 -5.63
C GLN A 266 13.25 -1.06 -6.30
N PRO A 267 13.84 -0.87 -7.49
CA PRO A 267 13.62 0.34 -8.27
C PRO A 267 12.12 0.56 -8.50
N ALA A 268 11.65 1.81 -8.34
CA ALA A 268 10.23 2.15 -8.39
C ALA A 268 9.48 1.62 -9.63
N SER A 269 10.12 1.56 -10.80
CA SER A 269 9.47 1.08 -12.04
C SER A 269 9.19 -0.42 -12.08
N ILE A 270 9.75 -1.19 -11.15
CA ILE A 270 9.59 -2.65 -11.10
C ILE A 270 9.25 -3.15 -9.69
N ASP A 271 8.93 -2.25 -8.76
CA ASP A 271 8.61 -2.64 -7.40
C ASP A 271 7.41 -3.60 -7.40
N SER A 272 7.64 -4.80 -6.87
CA SER A 272 6.61 -5.82 -6.73
C SER A 272 5.85 -5.71 -5.41
N LEU A 273 6.40 -5.04 -4.39
CA LEU A 273 5.76 -4.93 -3.06
C LEU A 273 4.63 -3.90 -3.07
N GLU A 274 4.86 -2.75 -3.68
CA GLU A 274 3.85 -1.82 -4.18
C GLU A 274 3.85 -1.95 -5.69
N PRO A 275 2.97 -2.78 -6.28
CA PRO A 275 3.13 -3.26 -7.65
C PRO A 275 3.06 -2.12 -8.66
N ALA A 276 4.23 -1.62 -9.05
CA ALA A 276 4.41 -0.48 -9.95
C ALA A 276 4.87 -0.92 -11.35
N TYR A 277 5.13 -2.21 -11.54
CA TYR A 277 5.45 -2.78 -12.84
C TYR A 277 4.26 -2.71 -13.80
N THR A 278 4.52 -2.43 -15.07
CA THR A 278 3.47 -2.34 -16.10
C THR A 278 2.87 -3.71 -16.41
N CYS A 279 1.54 -3.84 -16.31
CA CYS A 279 0.80 -5.02 -16.77
C CYS A 279 -0.46 -4.60 -17.56
N PRO A 280 -0.37 -4.47 -18.90
CA PRO A 280 -1.48 -3.96 -19.71
C PRO A 280 -2.77 -4.77 -19.58
N SER A 281 -2.67 -6.09 -19.42
CA SER A 281 -3.82 -6.97 -19.20
C SER A 281 -4.53 -6.68 -17.89
N ALA A 282 -3.78 -6.42 -16.81
CA ALA A 282 -4.35 -6.04 -15.51
C ALA A 282 -5.06 -4.68 -15.60
N THR A 283 -4.42 -3.69 -16.23
CA THR A 283 -5.00 -2.36 -16.46
C THR A 283 -6.27 -2.44 -17.30
N ALA A 284 -6.23 -3.17 -18.42
CA ALA A 284 -7.39 -3.34 -19.29
C ALA A 284 -8.56 -3.99 -18.56
N LEU A 285 -8.29 -5.03 -17.75
CA LEU A 285 -9.30 -5.71 -16.96
C LEU A 285 -9.87 -4.79 -15.87
N TYR A 286 -9.05 -4.09 -15.10
CA TYR A 286 -9.51 -3.17 -14.05
C TYR A 286 -10.49 -2.13 -14.61
N ASN A 287 -10.17 -1.56 -15.77
CA ASN A 287 -11.00 -0.56 -16.44
C ASN A 287 -12.37 -1.08 -16.89
N THR A 288 -12.62 -2.39 -16.92
CA THR A 288 -13.93 -2.95 -17.29
C THR A 288 -14.89 -3.07 -16.11
N TYR A 289 -14.41 -3.04 -14.87
CA TYR A 289 -15.27 -3.32 -13.71
C TYR A 289 -15.04 -2.42 -12.51
N ALA A 290 -13.90 -1.76 -12.33
CA ALA A 290 -13.59 -1.02 -11.11
C ALA A 290 -13.73 0.51 -11.28
N VAL A 291 -13.01 1.28 -10.46
CA VAL A 291 -13.01 2.76 -10.45
C VAL A 291 -12.86 3.31 -11.88
N GLY A 292 -13.75 4.24 -12.24
CA GLY A 292 -13.79 4.87 -13.56
C GLY A 292 -14.44 4.03 -14.67
N SER A 293 -14.83 2.78 -14.41
CA SER A 293 -15.58 1.96 -15.37
C SER A 293 -17.06 2.38 -15.46
N THR A 294 -17.70 2.04 -16.57
CA THR A 294 -19.16 2.22 -16.77
C THR A 294 -19.96 0.96 -16.41
N ASN A 295 -19.35 0.00 -15.70
CA ASN A 295 -19.99 -1.24 -15.33
C ASN A 295 -21.17 -0.96 -14.37
N PRO A 296 -22.40 -1.44 -14.66
CA PRO A 296 -23.55 -1.22 -13.77
C PRO A 296 -23.33 -1.74 -12.35
N ASN A 297 -22.57 -2.84 -12.19
CA ASN A 297 -22.30 -3.42 -10.87
C ASN A 297 -21.39 -2.52 -10.01
N TRP A 298 -20.49 -1.76 -10.65
CA TRP A 298 -19.68 -0.74 -9.98
C TRP A 298 -20.43 0.57 -9.81
N THR A 299 -21.14 1.04 -10.83
CA THR A 299 -21.79 2.35 -10.77
C THR A 299 -23.07 2.37 -9.93
N ALA A 300 -23.58 1.20 -9.51
CA ALA A 300 -24.77 1.07 -8.69
C ALA A 300 -24.66 1.80 -7.34
N HIS A 301 -23.55 1.62 -6.59
CA HIS A 301 -23.40 2.31 -5.31
C HIS A 301 -23.19 3.80 -5.49
N LEU A 302 -22.44 4.23 -6.53
CA LEU A 302 -22.26 5.65 -6.87
C LEU A 302 -23.60 6.33 -7.19
N THR A 303 -24.50 5.62 -7.89
CA THR A 303 -25.84 6.12 -8.22
C THR A 303 -26.74 6.17 -6.98
N ALA A 304 -26.74 5.12 -6.18
CA ALA A 304 -27.57 5.06 -4.96
C ALA A 304 -27.14 6.08 -3.90
N SER A 305 -25.85 6.42 -3.85
CA SER A 305 -25.27 7.35 -2.87
C SER A 305 -25.14 8.80 -3.36
N GLN A 306 -25.73 9.16 -4.51
CA GLN A 306 -25.75 10.56 -5.01
C GLN A 306 -26.21 11.60 -3.98
N PRO A 307 -27.27 11.35 -3.16
CA PRO A 307 -27.67 12.32 -2.13
C PRO A 307 -26.59 12.55 -1.05
N LEU A 308 -25.78 11.53 -0.75
CA LEU A 308 -24.67 11.63 0.18
C LEU A 308 -23.55 12.50 -0.42
N TYR A 309 -23.17 12.29 -1.69
CA TYR A 309 -22.22 13.16 -2.39
C TYR A 309 -22.68 14.61 -2.37
N ALA A 310 -23.92 14.90 -2.77
CA ALA A 310 -24.45 16.26 -2.79
C ALA A 310 -24.39 16.93 -1.40
N THR A 311 -24.66 16.17 -0.34
CA THR A 311 -24.56 16.67 1.05
C THR A 311 -23.11 16.98 1.41
N LEU A 312 -22.19 16.04 1.15
CA LEU A 312 -20.77 16.19 1.48
C LEU A 312 -20.12 17.32 0.69
N ASP A 313 -20.41 17.44 -0.61
CA ASP A 313 -19.94 18.52 -1.48
C ASP A 313 -20.40 19.90 -0.98
N SER A 314 -21.66 20.00 -0.52
CA SER A 314 -22.18 21.24 0.05
C SER A 314 -21.45 21.67 1.33
N ILE A 315 -20.87 20.71 2.07
CA ILE A 315 -20.09 20.98 3.28
C ILE A 315 -18.62 21.24 2.92
N SER A 316 -18.03 20.42 2.06
CA SER A 316 -16.60 20.41 1.72
C SER A 316 -16.18 21.46 0.69
N GLY A 317 -17.13 21.93 -0.14
CA GLY A 317 -16.85 22.76 -1.30
C GLY A 317 -16.25 22.00 -2.48
N VAL A 318 -16.21 20.66 -2.45
CA VAL A 318 -15.80 19.83 -3.58
C VAL A 318 -16.75 20.05 -4.75
N SER A 319 -16.20 20.17 -5.96
CA SER A 319 -17.01 20.25 -7.18
C SER A 319 -17.70 18.91 -7.46
N PRO A 320 -19.02 18.87 -7.74
CA PRO A 320 -19.74 17.65 -8.13
C PRO A 320 -19.21 16.97 -9.41
N THR A 321 -18.37 17.67 -10.17
CA THR A 321 -17.73 17.16 -11.39
C THR A 321 -16.27 16.76 -11.17
N ASN A 322 -15.75 16.83 -9.95
CA ASN A 322 -14.37 16.43 -9.66
C ASN A 322 -14.24 14.90 -9.81
N PRO A 323 -13.46 14.40 -10.78
CA PRO A 323 -13.38 12.97 -11.06
C PRO A 323 -12.72 12.18 -9.92
N GLY A 324 -11.81 12.79 -9.15
CA GLY A 324 -11.17 12.11 -8.01
C GLY A 324 -12.16 11.80 -6.88
N PHE A 325 -13.09 12.73 -6.62
CA PHE A 325 -14.08 12.57 -5.54
C PHE A 325 -15.34 11.79 -5.94
N HIS A 326 -15.63 11.64 -7.24
CA HIS A 326 -16.92 11.14 -7.71
C HIS A 326 -16.84 9.84 -8.55
N GLN A 327 -15.64 9.28 -8.75
CA GLN A 327 -15.47 7.96 -9.36
C GLN A 327 -15.36 6.84 -8.31
N SER A 328 -15.06 7.19 -7.06
CA SER A 328 -15.01 6.31 -5.90
C SER A 328 -15.17 7.11 -4.61
N TRP A 329 -15.45 6.42 -3.51
CA TRP A 329 -15.52 6.98 -2.16
C TRP A 329 -14.14 7.15 -1.50
N ASP A 330 -13.04 6.78 -2.18
CA ASP A 330 -11.65 6.82 -1.70
C ASP A 330 -11.28 8.18 -1.07
N HIS A 331 -11.51 9.28 -1.79
CA HIS A 331 -11.07 10.60 -1.33
C HIS A 331 -11.79 11.01 -0.04
N TYR A 332 -13.11 10.83 0.03
CA TYR A 332 -13.87 11.11 1.24
C TYR A 332 -13.49 10.14 2.37
N PHE A 333 -13.26 8.87 2.06
CA PHE A 333 -12.89 7.85 3.03
C PHE A 333 -11.53 8.16 3.66
N ASP A 334 -10.48 8.38 2.86
CA ASP A 334 -9.12 8.69 3.33
C ASP A 334 -9.10 10.00 4.12
N ASN A 335 -9.81 11.03 3.66
CA ASN A 335 -9.91 12.30 4.37
C ASN A 335 -10.53 12.15 5.77
N LEU A 336 -11.72 11.54 5.85
CA LEU A 336 -12.46 11.45 7.10
C LEU A 336 -11.85 10.44 8.07
N SER A 337 -11.39 9.28 7.57
CA SER A 337 -10.74 8.27 8.41
C SER A 337 -9.42 8.81 8.97
N SER A 338 -8.60 9.49 8.17
CA SER A 338 -7.35 10.09 8.65
C SER A 338 -7.59 11.10 9.77
N ARG A 339 -8.65 11.92 9.70
CA ARG A 339 -9.00 12.84 10.80
C ARG A 339 -9.34 12.08 12.07
N LEU A 340 -10.26 11.13 11.98
CA LEU A 340 -10.75 10.43 13.17
C LEU A 340 -9.68 9.56 13.82
N CYS A 341 -8.81 8.92 13.03
CA CYS A 341 -7.66 8.17 13.55
C CYS A 341 -6.64 9.06 14.27
N ASN A 342 -6.59 10.35 13.93
CA ASN A 342 -5.71 11.36 14.55
C ASN A 342 -6.47 12.28 15.52
N THR A 343 -7.66 11.89 15.97
CA THR A 343 -8.49 12.66 16.93
C THR A 343 -8.77 14.10 16.47
N LYS A 344 -8.80 14.33 15.16
CA LYS A 344 -9.17 15.62 14.57
C LYS A 344 -10.68 15.68 14.35
N PRO A 345 -11.28 16.88 14.47
CA PRO A 345 -12.72 17.03 14.29
C PRO A 345 -13.13 16.74 12.85
N LEU A 346 -14.37 16.27 12.67
CA LEU A 346 -14.98 16.22 11.33
C LEU A 346 -15.13 17.64 10.78
N PRO A 347 -14.93 17.84 9.47
CA PRO A 347 -14.87 19.17 8.89
C PRO A 347 -16.24 19.83 8.79
N CYS A 348 -16.24 21.16 8.85
CA CYS A 348 -17.41 22.01 8.66
C CYS A 348 -17.26 22.89 7.43
N ASN A 349 -18.39 23.39 6.93
CA ASN A 349 -18.40 24.34 5.83
C ASN A 349 -17.67 25.63 6.22
N ILE A 350 -16.77 26.09 5.34
CA ILE A 350 -15.93 27.28 5.58
C ILE A 350 -16.78 28.54 5.81
N SER A 351 -17.89 28.68 5.08
CA SER A 351 -18.81 29.82 5.15
C SER A 351 -19.87 29.67 6.26
N ASN A 352 -20.10 28.44 6.74
CA ASN A 352 -21.02 28.14 7.83
C ASN A 352 -20.42 27.08 8.78
N PRO A 353 -19.64 27.50 9.80
CA PRO A 353 -18.94 26.58 10.72
C PRO A 353 -19.85 25.70 11.59
N THR A 354 -21.17 25.92 11.58
CA THR A 354 -22.13 25.06 12.28
C THR A 354 -22.67 23.92 11.41
N PHE A 355 -22.44 24.00 10.09
CA PHE A 355 -22.85 22.99 9.13
C PHE A 355 -21.68 22.03 8.87
N CYS A 356 -21.65 20.95 9.64
CA CYS A 356 -20.53 20.00 9.68
C CYS A 356 -20.91 18.61 9.18
N ILE A 357 -19.91 17.87 8.72
CA ILE A 357 -20.05 16.43 8.51
C ILE A 357 -20.32 15.80 9.87
N THR A 358 -21.46 15.11 9.98
CA THR A 358 -21.84 14.41 11.20
C THR A 358 -21.18 13.03 11.27
N PRO A 359 -21.10 12.42 12.47
CA PRO A 359 -20.66 11.03 12.59
C PRO A 359 -21.46 10.07 11.70
N SER A 360 -22.77 10.26 11.56
CA SER A 360 -23.59 9.41 10.68
C SER A 360 -23.18 9.51 9.21
N LEU A 361 -22.92 10.72 8.70
CA LEU A 361 -22.41 10.91 7.34
C LEU A 361 -21.05 10.24 7.15
N ALA A 362 -20.13 10.40 8.10
CA ALA A 362 -18.82 9.73 8.06
C ALA A 362 -18.96 8.20 8.05
N THR A 363 -19.85 7.63 8.88
CA THR A 363 -20.08 6.16 8.85
C THR A 363 -20.64 5.67 7.52
N SER A 364 -21.47 6.47 6.83
CA SER A 364 -21.95 6.12 5.48
C SER A 364 -20.83 6.08 4.46
N VAL A 365 -19.91 7.06 4.51
CA VAL A 365 -18.69 7.05 3.69
C VAL A 365 -17.86 5.80 3.97
N PHE A 366 -17.69 5.43 5.24
CA PHE A 366 -16.92 4.26 5.61
C PHE A 366 -17.56 2.95 5.11
N ARG A 367 -18.88 2.77 5.23
CA ARG A 367 -19.57 1.61 4.64
C ARG A 367 -19.35 1.51 3.14
N LEU A 368 -19.40 2.64 2.43
CA LEU A 368 -19.21 2.69 0.99
C LEU A 368 -17.76 2.38 0.57
N GLY A 369 -16.75 2.92 1.25
CA GLY A 369 -15.36 2.57 0.98
C GLY A 369 -15.03 1.10 1.27
N LEU A 370 -15.63 0.51 2.31
CA LEU A 370 -15.53 -0.92 2.59
C LEU A 370 -16.18 -1.77 1.48
N TYR A 371 -17.36 -1.37 1.01
CA TYR A 371 -18.05 -2.01 -0.12
C TYR A 371 -17.21 -1.94 -1.40
N GLU A 372 -16.57 -0.79 -1.69
CA GLU A 372 -15.71 -0.64 -2.87
C GLU A 372 -14.51 -1.59 -2.83
N TYR A 373 -13.82 -1.69 -1.69
CA TYR A 373 -12.72 -2.63 -1.54
C TYR A 373 -13.16 -4.09 -1.67
N ASP A 374 -14.29 -4.46 -1.07
CA ASP A 374 -14.87 -5.79 -1.25
C ASP A 374 -15.20 -6.05 -2.72
N TYR A 375 -15.85 -5.11 -3.39
CA TYR A 375 -16.21 -5.27 -4.80
C TYR A 375 -14.97 -5.44 -5.71
N ILE A 376 -13.98 -4.56 -5.57
CA ILE A 376 -12.78 -4.55 -6.42
C ILE A 376 -11.95 -5.81 -6.19
N TYR A 377 -11.69 -6.15 -4.93
CA TYR A 377 -10.72 -7.20 -4.57
C TYR A 377 -11.36 -8.54 -4.24
N ARG A 378 -12.70 -8.66 -4.21
CA ARG A 378 -13.33 -9.93 -3.82
C ARG A 378 -14.61 -10.31 -4.53
N SER A 379 -15.64 -9.45 -4.52
CA SER A 379 -16.99 -9.79 -5.00
C SER A 379 -17.12 -9.78 -6.52
N SER A 380 -16.27 -9.03 -7.24
CA SER A 380 -16.19 -9.12 -8.70
C SER A 380 -15.55 -10.44 -9.14
N PRO A 381 -16.11 -11.18 -10.12
CA PRO A 381 -15.46 -12.36 -10.69
C PRO A 381 -14.15 -12.05 -11.42
N HIS A 382 -13.86 -10.77 -11.66
CA HIS A 382 -12.59 -10.32 -12.24
C HIS A 382 -11.49 -10.11 -11.20
N SER A 383 -11.81 -10.10 -9.90
CA SER A 383 -10.87 -9.72 -8.83
C SER A 383 -9.64 -10.62 -8.77
N LEU A 384 -9.83 -11.95 -8.86
CA LEU A 384 -8.72 -12.92 -8.82
C LEU A 384 -7.79 -12.77 -10.03
N SER A 385 -8.35 -12.63 -11.23
CA SER A 385 -7.56 -12.46 -12.46
C SER A 385 -6.77 -11.14 -12.43
N TYR A 386 -7.43 -10.05 -12.01
CA TYR A 386 -6.78 -8.76 -11.84
C TYR A 386 -5.66 -8.84 -10.81
N SER A 387 -5.93 -9.40 -9.64
CA SER A 387 -4.97 -9.43 -8.54
C SER A 387 -3.78 -10.33 -8.85
N THR A 388 -4.03 -11.48 -9.49
CA THR A 388 -2.96 -12.38 -9.97
C THR A 388 -2.05 -11.68 -10.98
N ALA A 389 -2.60 -10.92 -11.91
CA ALA A 389 -1.80 -10.18 -12.89
C ALA A 389 -1.04 -9.00 -12.25
N SER A 390 -1.66 -8.30 -11.30
CA SER A 390 -1.10 -7.12 -10.62
C SER A 390 -0.13 -7.44 -9.49
N TYR A 391 -0.19 -8.64 -8.90
CA TYR A 391 0.64 -8.98 -7.73
C TYR A 391 1.35 -10.34 -7.84
N GLY A 392 1.21 -11.03 -8.98
CA GLY A 392 1.82 -12.33 -9.21
C GLY A 392 3.35 -12.35 -9.12
N VAL A 393 4.02 -11.22 -9.40
CA VAL A 393 5.48 -11.11 -9.24
C VAL A 393 5.86 -11.19 -7.77
N PHE A 394 5.14 -10.47 -6.89
CA PHE A 394 5.36 -10.57 -5.44
C PHE A 394 5.08 -11.99 -4.94
N ILE A 395 3.99 -12.63 -5.38
CA ILE A 395 3.69 -14.03 -5.03
C ILE A 395 4.80 -14.99 -5.49
N ALA A 396 5.41 -14.74 -6.64
CA ALA A 396 6.54 -15.52 -7.13
C ALA A 396 7.78 -15.34 -6.25
N GLU A 397 8.11 -14.10 -5.85
CA GLU A 397 9.21 -13.79 -4.92
C GLU A 397 8.97 -14.42 -3.54
N LEU A 398 7.76 -14.29 -3.02
CA LEU A 398 7.31 -14.91 -1.77
C LEU A 398 7.51 -16.44 -1.79
N THR A 399 7.05 -17.08 -2.87
CA THR A 399 7.23 -18.52 -3.08
C THR A 399 8.72 -18.88 -3.18
N GLN A 400 9.51 -18.04 -3.83
CA GLN A 400 10.96 -18.22 -3.95
C GLN A 400 11.66 -18.11 -2.60
N ASN A 401 11.26 -17.19 -1.72
CA ASN A 401 11.82 -17.07 -0.37
C ASN A 401 11.58 -18.35 0.45
N ILE A 402 10.35 -18.87 0.43
CA ILE A 402 10.01 -20.14 1.10
C ILE A 402 10.88 -21.27 0.55
N ARG A 403 10.93 -21.44 -0.78
CA ARG A 403 11.75 -22.49 -1.44
C ARG A 403 13.23 -22.36 -1.10
N SER A 404 13.75 -21.13 -1.05
CA SER A 404 15.13 -20.86 -0.69
C SER A 404 15.41 -21.31 0.74
N ARG A 405 14.48 -21.07 1.67
CA ARG A 405 14.58 -21.57 3.04
C ARG A 405 14.49 -23.10 3.11
N LEU A 406 13.68 -23.75 2.26
CA LEU A 406 13.59 -25.23 2.21
C LEU A 406 14.93 -25.90 1.88
N VAL A 407 15.79 -25.24 1.09
CA VAL A 407 17.10 -25.78 0.67
C VAL A 407 18.27 -25.24 1.50
N GLY A 408 17.99 -24.61 2.65
CA GLY A 408 19.03 -24.15 3.59
C GLY A 408 19.47 -22.69 3.43
N GLY A 409 18.65 -21.85 2.79
CA GLY A 409 18.89 -20.41 2.72
C GLY A 409 19.02 -19.75 4.10
N PRO A 410 19.87 -18.71 4.24
CA PRO A 410 20.20 -18.13 5.54
C PRO A 410 19.07 -17.31 6.16
N ILE A 411 18.23 -16.68 5.32
CA ILE A 411 17.11 -15.85 5.77
C ILE A 411 16.01 -16.74 6.36
N LYS A 412 15.68 -16.51 7.62
CA LYS A 412 14.57 -17.17 8.32
C LYS A 412 13.41 -16.22 8.60
N TYR A 413 13.66 -14.91 8.62
CA TYR A 413 12.64 -13.89 8.86
C TYR A 413 12.72 -12.78 7.80
N THR A 414 11.60 -12.53 7.13
CA THR A 414 11.43 -11.42 6.18
C THR A 414 10.29 -10.54 6.64
N HIS A 415 10.47 -9.22 6.64
CA HIS A 415 9.41 -8.27 6.97
C HIS A 415 9.25 -7.26 5.85
N ASN A 416 8.07 -7.24 5.25
CA ASN A 416 7.68 -6.33 4.19
C ASN A 416 6.73 -5.25 4.75
N VAL A 417 7.09 -3.97 4.63
CA VAL A 417 6.20 -2.84 4.97
C VAL A 417 5.63 -2.26 3.68
N ALA A 418 4.31 -2.29 3.54
CA ALA A 418 3.59 -2.05 2.29
C ALA A 418 2.36 -1.14 2.48
N HIS A 419 1.40 -1.23 1.55
CA HIS A 419 0.18 -0.42 1.53
C HIS A 419 -1.08 -1.28 1.61
N ASP A 420 -2.23 -0.64 1.83
CA ASP A 420 -3.54 -1.28 1.76
C ASP A 420 -3.77 -2.00 0.43
N GLY A 421 -3.40 -1.37 -0.70
CA GLY A 421 -3.49 -2.00 -2.02
C GLY A 421 -2.68 -3.31 -2.12
N SER A 422 -1.49 -3.36 -1.52
CA SER A 422 -0.66 -4.57 -1.47
C SER A 422 -1.34 -5.69 -0.66
N ILE A 423 -1.87 -5.34 0.52
CA ILE A 423 -2.58 -6.28 1.39
C ILE A 423 -3.86 -6.78 0.71
N ALA A 424 -4.65 -5.89 0.10
CA ALA A 424 -5.90 -6.23 -0.58
C ALA A 424 -5.68 -7.17 -1.77
N LEU A 425 -4.63 -6.94 -2.56
CA LEU A 425 -4.24 -7.82 -3.67
C LEU A 425 -3.83 -9.21 -3.17
N LEU A 426 -3.04 -9.30 -2.09
CA LEU A 426 -2.68 -10.57 -1.49
C LEU A 426 -3.91 -11.34 -0.99
N LEU A 427 -4.78 -10.67 -0.22
CA LEU A 427 -6.02 -11.23 0.30
C LEU A 427 -6.98 -11.69 -0.81
N SER A 428 -7.04 -10.95 -1.92
CA SER A 428 -7.79 -11.32 -3.13
C SER A 428 -7.27 -12.61 -3.77
N ILE A 429 -5.96 -12.76 -3.91
CA ILE A 429 -5.34 -13.98 -4.45
C ILE A 429 -5.61 -15.18 -3.54
N LEU A 430 -5.59 -14.96 -2.22
CA LEU A 430 -5.97 -15.97 -1.22
C LEU A 430 -7.49 -16.25 -1.18
N GLN A 431 -8.29 -15.48 -1.91
CA GLN A 431 -9.74 -15.60 -2.01
C GLN A 431 -10.46 -15.58 -0.65
N ILE A 432 -9.98 -14.75 0.30
CA ILE A 432 -10.56 -14.69 1.65
C ILE A 432 -12.07 -14.49 1.64
N ASP A 433 -12.78 -15.03 2.62
CA ASP A 433 -14.24 -15.02 2.58
C ASP A 433 -14.87 -13.62 2.72
N LYS A 434 -14.22 -12.72 3.48
CA LYS A 434 -14.72 -11.37 3.76
C LYS A 434 -13.64 -10.33 3.52
N MET A 435 -13.83 -9.46 2.54
CA MET A 435 -12.92 -8.37 2.25
C MET A 435 -13.42 -7.07 2.87
N VAL A 436 -12.47 -6.31 3.37
CA VAL A 436 -12.64 -4.94 3.89
C VAL A 436 -11.40 -4.15 3.48
N TRP A 437 -11.50 -2.83 3.44
CA TRP A 437 -10.31 -1.99 3.27
C TRP A 437 -9.28 -2.36 4.35
N PRO A 438 -8.06 -2.79 4.03
CA PRO A 438 -7.09 -3.14 5.06
C PRO A 438 -6.81 -1.92 5.97
N GLY A 439 -7.11 -2.03 7.27
CA GLY A 439 -6.87 -0.95 8.23
C GLY A 439 -5.38 -0.66 8.41
N LEU A 440 -5.06 0.44 9.08
CA LEU A 440 -3.69 0.86 9.36
C LEU A 440 -2.99 -0.18 10.23
N GLY A 441 -1.75 -0.54 9.88
CA GLY A 441 -1.02 -1.63 10.55
C GLY A 441 -1.51 -3.04 10.22
N ALA A 442 -2.49 -3.23 9.32
CA ALA A 442 -2.99 -4.55 8.94
C ALA A 442 -1.84 -5.50 8.56
N GLU A 443 -1.77 -6.65 9.24
CA GLU A 443 -0.69 -7.63 9.12
C GLU A 443 -1.22 -8.94 8.52
N LEU A 444 -0.41 -9.55 7.65
CA LEU A 444 -0.51 -10.94 7.25
C LEU A 444 0.80 -11.66 7.59
N MET A 445 0.68 -12.72 8.39
CA MET A 445 1.80 -13.35 9.08
C MET A 445 2.02 -14.83 8.69
N GLU A 446 1.05 -15.48 8.03
CA GLU A 446 1.01 -16.94 7.90
C GLU A 446 1.84 -17.53 6.74
N MET A 447 3.15 -17.33 6.76
CA MET A 447 4.06 -18.28 6.08
C MET A 447 5.01 -18.92 7.08
N GLU A 448 4.43 -19.32 8.21
CA GLU A 448 5.09 -20.14 9.22
C GLU A 448 5.28 -21.56 8.69
N LYS A 449 6.53 -21.90 8.38
CA LYS A 449 6.86 -23.28 8.08
C LYS A 449 7.16 -24.01 9.39
N MET A 450 6.34 -25.01 9.70
CA MET A 450 6.53 -25.88 10.85
C MET A 450 7.08 -27.24 10.43
N LYS A 451 8.24 -27.64 10.96
CA LYS A 451 8.82 -28.99 10.75
C LYS A 451 8.41 -29.90 11.91
N ARG A 452 7.73 -31.02 11.61
CA ARG A 452 7.41 -32.03 12.62
C ARG A 452 8.71 -32.63 13.18
N ARG A 453 8.86 -32.62 14.51
CA ARG A 453 9.95 -33.29 15.22
C ARG A 453 9.76 -34.80 15.07
N SER A 454 10.85 -35.47 14.67
CA SER A 454 10.93 -36.92 14.51
C SER A 454 10.91 -37.64 15.84
#